data_AF-V5F2C6-F1
#
_entry.id   AF-V5F2C6-F1
#
_cell.length_a   1.000
_cell.length_b   1.000
_cell.length_c   1.000
_cell.angle_alpha   90.00
_cell.angle_beta   90.00
_cell.angle_gamma   90.00
#
_symmetry.space_group_name_H-M   'P 1'
#
loop_
_entity.id
_entity.type
_entity.pdbx_description
1 polymer ?
#
loop_
_entity_poly.entity_id
_entity_poly.type
_entity_poly.pdbx_seq_one_letter_code
_entity_poly.pdbx_strand_id
1 'polypeptide(L)' 'MSDANISDMLAERGISVDRSTIYRWFIEYSPSLRKKLRHHQFINTDSSWQLDETYVKVKGQ' A
#
# COMPACT_ATOMS: atom_id res chain seq x y z
N MET A 1 0.25 -3.44 8.83
CA MET A 1 0.65 -4.67 8.13
C MET A 1 2.08 -4.51 7.66
N SER A 2 2.97 -5.44 7.98
CA SER A 2 4.37 -5.43 7.53
C SER A 2 4.50 -6.16 6.19
N ASP A 3 5.54 -5.86 5.40
CA ASP A 3 5.81 -6.54 4.12
C ASP A 3 6.00 -8.06 4.27
N ALA A 4 6.36 -8.51 5.48
CA ALA A 4 6.41 -9.93 5.84
C ALA A 4 5.03 -10.61 5.72
N ASN A 5 3.95 -9.96 6.15
CA ASN A 5 2.62 -10.55 6.08
C ASN A 5 2.19 -10.77 4.62
N ILE A 6 2.54 -9.85 3.71
CA ILE A 6 2.22 -10.00 2.29
C ILE A 6 3.03 -11.15 1.69
N SER A 7 4.30 -11.29 2.07
CA SER A 7 5.14 -12.42 1.67
C SER A 7 4.54 -13.75 2.10
N ASP A 8 4.04 -13.83 3.33
CA ASP A 8 3.44 -15.04 3.89
C ASP A 8 2.10 -15.36 3.19
N MET A 9 1.25 -14.36 2.94
CA MET A 9 0.00 -14.51 2.17
C MET A 9 0.21 -14.95 0.71
N LEU A 10 1.34 -14.57 0.11
CA LEU A 10 1.74 -15.02 -1.23
C LEU A 10 2.27 -16.45 -1.18
N ALA A 11 3.04 -16.79 -0.15
CA ALA A 11 3.54 -18.14 0.08
C ALA A 11 2.41 -19.15 0.31
N GLU A 12 1.36 -18.78 1.04
CA GLU A 12 0.12 -19.57 1.19
C GLU A 12 -0.54 -19.91 -0.16
N ARG A 13 -0.37 -19.06 -1.17
CA ARG A 13 -0.87 -19.28 -2.53
C ARG A 13 0.14 -20.01 -3.43
N GLY A 14 1.24 -20.51 -2.87
CA GLY A 14 2.31 -21.19 -3.59
C GLY A 14 3.30 -20.26 -4.28
N ILE A 15 3.24 -18.95 -4.03
CA ILE A 15 4.14 -17.96 -4.64
C ILE A 15 5.21 -17.59 -3.62
N SER A 16 6.40 -18.15 -3.77
CA SER A 16 7.56 -17.78 -2.95
C SER A 16 8.17 -16.48 -3.48
N VAL A 17 8.12 -15.42 -2.68
CA VAL A 17 8.66 -14.10 -3.01
C VAL A 17 9.55 -13.64 -1.87
N ASP A 18 10.75 -13.15 -2.16
CA ASP A 18 11.58 -12.54 -1.13
C ASP A 18 10.96 -11.23 -0.64
N ARG A 19 11.03 -10.96 0.67
CA ARG A 19 10.41 -9.78 1.30
C ARG A 19 10.87 -8.46 0.69
N SER A 20 12.13 -8.36 0.24
CA SER A 20 12.64 -7.15 -0.43
C SER A 20 11.98 -6.90 -1.78
N THR A 21 11.44 -7.95 -2.42
CA THR A 21 10.76 -7.86 -3.72
C THR A 21 9.43 -7.12 -3.59
N ILE A 22 8.73 -7.32 -2.47
CA ILE A 22 7.47 -6.63 -2.18
C ILE A 22 7.71 -5.13 -2.06
N TYR A 23 8.77 -4.73 -1.33
CA TYR A 23 9.15 -3.32 -1.22
C TYR A 23 9.57 -2.71 -2.57
N ARG A 24 10.31 -3.47 -3.40
CA ARG A 24 10.67 -3.04 -4.76
C ARG A 24 9.44 -2.85 -5.66
N TRP A 25 8.47 -3.76 -5.61
CA TRP A 25 7.20 -3.61 -6.30
C TRP A 25 6.42 -2.39 -5.78
N PHE A 26 6.44 -2.14 -4.49
CA PHE A 26 5.81 -0.95 -3.93
C PHE A 26 6.41 0.34 -4.53
N ILE A 27 7.74 0.46 -4.59
CA ILE A 27 8.41 1.62 -5.20
C ILE A 27 8.02 1.75 -6.68
N GLU A 28 8.09 0.67 -7.44
CA GLU A 28 7.87 0.67 -8.89
C GLU A 28 6.40 0.96 -9.26
N TYR A 29 5.45 0.30 -8.58
CA TYR A 29 4.04 0.36 -8.95
C TYR A 29 3.28 1.49 -8.25
N SER A 30 3.78 2.04 -7.13
CA SER A 30 3.09 3.12 -6.40
C SER A 30 2.75 4.34 -7.29
N PRO A 31 3.64 4.86 -8.16
CA PRO A 31 3.30 5.98 -9.03
C PRO A 31 2.20 5.65 -10.04
N SER A 32 2.25 4.46 -10.65
CA SER A 32 1.27 4.03 -11.65
C SER A 32 -0.10 3.77 -11.02
N LEU A 33 -0.12 3.16 -9.84
CA LEU A 33 -1.33 2.94 -9.05
C LEU A 33 -1.95 4.27 -8.63
N ARG A 34 -1.14 5.21 -8.10
CA ARG A 34 -1.59 6.56 -7.75
C ARG A 34 -2.19 7.29 -8.95
N LYS A 35 -1.59 7.17 -10.14
CA LYS A 35 -2.11 7.81 -11.35
C LYS A 35 -3.50 7.29 -11.74
N LYS A 36 -3.75 5.99 -11.59
CA LYS A 36 -5.04 5.36 -11.86
C LYS A 36 -6.07 5.71 -10.77
N LEU A 37 -5.69 5.58 -9.50
CA LEU A 37 -6.56 5.86 -8.36
C LEU A 37 -6.94 7.34 -8.24
N ARG A 38 -6.10 8.28 -8.74
CA ARG A 38 -6.41 9.71 -8.73
C ARG A 38 -7.76 10.04 -9.36
N HIS A 39 -8.16 9.35 -10.42
CA HIS A 39 -9.49 9.58 -10.99
C HIS A 39 -10.59 9.16 -10.02
N HIS A 40 -10.45 8.05 -9.31
CA HIS A 40 -11.49 7.57 -8.40
C HIS A 40 -11.51 8.28 -7.04
N GLN A 41 -10.42 8.96 -6.66
CA GLN A 41 -10.24 9.54 -5.34
C GLN A 41 -10.80 10.97 -5.21
N PHE A 42 -11.08 11.67 -6.32
CA PHE A 42 -11.50 13.08 -6.33
C PHE A 42 -12.82 13.38 -7.06
N ILE A 43 -13.57 12.35 -7.47
CA ILE A 43 -14.80 12.56 -8.27
C ILE A 43 -16.02 12.92 -7.40
N ASN A 44 -16.06 12.51 -6.13
CA ASN A 44 -17.14 12.88 -5.21
C ASN A 44 -16.54 13.48 -3.94
N THR A 45 -16.36 14.80 -3.94
CA THR A 45 -16.11 15.55 -2.70
C THR A 45 -17.43 15.63 -1.92
N ASP A 46 -17.89 14.49 -1.39
CA ASP A 46 -18.75 14.56 -0.22
C ASP A 46 -17.89 15.14 0.90
N SER A 47 -18.40 16.18 1.56
CA SER A 47 -17.69 17.00 2.56
C SER A 47 -17.17 16.23 3.79
N SER A 48 -17.36 14.91 3.83
CA SER A 48 -16.89 14.00 4.87
C SER A 48 -16.00 12.89 4.28
N TRP A 49 -14.84 13.25 3.75
CA TRP A 49 -13.76 12.29 3.60
C TRP A 49 -13.28 11.86 5.00
N GLN A 50 -13.54 10.60 5.38
CA GLN A 50 -12.96 10.00 6.58
C GLN A 50 -11.50 9.66 6.25
N LEU A 51 -10.59 10.60 6.55
CA LEU A 51 -9.18 10.28 6.61
C LEU A 51 -8.95 9.52 7.92
N ASP A 52 -8.83 8.20 7.86
CA ASP A 52 -8.34 7.42 9.00
C ASP A 52 -6.93 7.92 9.33
N GLU A 53 -6.84 8.74 10.38
CA GLU A 53 -5.61 9.36 10.84
C GLU A 53 -4.67 8.25 11.33
N THR A 54 -3.88 7.71 10.40
CA THR A 54 -2.94 6.64 10.70
C THR A 54 -1.66 7.30 11.19
N TYR A 55 -1.49 7.34 12.51
CA TYR A 55 -0.26 7.82 13.15
C TYR A 55 0.91 6.91 12.76
N VAL A 56 1.65 7.30 11.72
CA VAL A 56 2.88 6.61 11.32
C VAL A 56 4.03 7.19 12.15
N LYS A 57 4.46 6.46 13.18
CA LYS A 57 5.70 6.77 13.90
C LYS A 57 6.88 6.53 12.97
N VAL A 58 7.56 7.60 12.55
CA VAL A 58 8.73 7.51 11.68
C VAL A 58 9.96 7.51 12.57
N LYS A 59 10.73 6.41 12.57
CA LYS A 59 11.93 6.23 13.41
C LYS A 59 11.65 6.32 14.93
N GLY A 60 10.43 5.99 15.37
CA GLY A 60 10.10 5.98 16.80
C GLY A 60 9.91 7.36 17.44
N GLN A 61 9.80 8.42 16.63
CA GLN A 61 9.32 9.74 17.02
C GLN A 61 8.04 10.09 16.26
#